data_AF-A0AAD2G9M5-F1
#
_entry.id   AF-A0AAD2G9M5-F1
#
_cell.length_a   1.000
_cell.length_b   1.000
_cell.length_c   1.000
_cell.angle_alpha   90.00
_cell.angle_beta   90.00
_cell.angle_gamma   90.00
#
_symmetry.space_group_name_H-M   'P 1'
#
loop_
_entity.id
_entity.type
_entity.pdbx_description
1 polymer ?
#
loop_
_entity_poly.entity_id
_entity_poly.type
_entity_poly.pdbx_seq_one_letter_code
_entity_poly.pdbx_strand_id
1 'polypeptide(L)'
;MYSRPVYVSHLPQTEGKRFLSWVIIFNFALCHHLMALRAADYKDKHENLLQALKLYEALVALPMEGTFQIETTYFMAMINNSAQIYQMLHRPRQAKQHSDQMLSLLMVTIQEGEADTVDGFDGFLLNATRRSLAVAA
;
A
#
# COMPACT_ATOMS: atom_id res chain seq x y z
N MET A 1 -3.65 8.11 3.84
CA MET A 1 -3.94 7.22 2.70
C MET A 1 -3.05 7.62 1.56
N TYR A 2 -2.40 6.69 0.87
CA TYR A 2 -1.79 6.98 -0.43
C TYR A 2 -2.87 6.90 -1.51
N SER A 3 -2.96 7.93 -2.37
CA SER A 3 -4.07 8.12 -3.30
C SER A 3 -3.67 8.46 -4.73
N ARG A 4 -2.39 8.33 -5.09
CA ARG A 4 -1.88 8.67 -6.43
C ARG A 4 -1.77 7.39 -7.28
N PRO A 5 -2.32 7.35 -8.51
CA PRO A 5 -2.10 6.20 -9.38
C PRO A 5 -0.62 6.12 -9.80
N VAL A 6 -0.18 4.92 -10.16
CA VAL A 6 1.15 4.68 -10.73
C VAL A 6 1.07 4.84 -12.24
N TYR A 7 1.97 5.64 -12.79
CA TYR A 7 2.07 5.88 -14.23
C TYR A 7 3.27 5.14 -14.82
N VAL A 8 3.11 4.65 -16.04
CA VAL A 8 4.20 3.99 -16.78
C VAL A 8 4.87 5.05 -17.65
N SER A 9 5.97 5.64 -17.19
CA SER A 9 6.71 6.64 -17.97
C SER A 9 7.68 5.98 -18.96
N HIS A 10 8.44 4.93 -18.58
CA HIS A 10 9.34 4.19 -19.48
C HIS A 10 9.53 2.72 -19.04
N LEU A 11 9.08 1.73 -19.83
CA LEU A 11 9.30 0.31 -19.51
C LEU A 11 10.60 -0.21 -20.14
N PRO A 12 11.50 -0.84 -19.37
CA PRO A 12 12.54 -1.70 -19.94
C PRO A 12 11.89 -2.83 -20.74
N GLN A 13 12.34 -3.05 -21.98
CA GLN A 13 11.69 -3.97 -22.94
C GLN A 13 11.59 -5.42 -22.46
N THR A 14 12.42 -5.84 -21.50
CA THR A 14 12.50 -7.22 -21.01
C THR A 14 11.63 -7.50 -19.78
N GLU A 15 11.23 -6.48 -19.01
CA GLU A 15 10.39 -6.64 -17.81
C GLU A 15 9.02 -5.96 -17.89
N GLY A 16 8.77 -5.23 -18.99
CA GLY A 16 7.61 -4.36 -19.14
C GLY A 16 6.25 -5.03 -18.92
N LYS A 17 6.09 -6.31 -19.24
CA LYS A 17 4.81 -7.03 -19.06
C LYS A 17 4.49 -7.27 -17.58
N ARG A 18 5.46 -7.67 -16.76
CA ARG A 18 5.25 -7.94 -15.33
C ARG A 18 5.02 -6.63 -14.57
N PHE A 19 5.84 -5.61 -14.85
CA PHE A 19 5.63 -4.28 -14.29
C PHE A 19 4.28 -3.70 -14.70
N LEU A 20 3.89 -3.82 -15.97
CA LEU A 20 2.58 -3.35 -16.42
C LEU A 20 1.45 -4.09 -15.70
N SER A 21 1.51 -5.41 -15.55
CA SER A 21 0.53 -6.17 -14.76
C SER A 21 0.48 -5.69 -13.32
N TRP A 22 1.63 -5.47 -12.69
CA TRP A 22 1.72 -4.93 -11.33
C TRP A 22 1.05 -3.55 -11.23
N VAL A 23 1.35 -2.63 -12.16
CA VAL A 23 0.76 -1.29 -12.21
C VAL A 23 -0.76 -1.35 -12.41
N ILE A 24 -1.24 -2.22 -13.30
CA ILE A 24 -2.66 -2.42 -13.53
C ILE A 24 -3.34 -2.89 -12.24
N ILE A 25 -2.81 -3.91 -11.58
CA ILE A 25 -3.39 -4.46 -10.35
C ILE A 25 -3.35 -3.41 -9.23
N PHE A 26 -2.25 -2.66 -9.09
CA PHE A 26 -2.13 -1.59 -8.10
C PHE A 26 -3.17 -0.50 -8.32
N ASN A 27 -3.31 -0.02 -9.55
CA ASN A 27 -4.28 1.03 -9.89
C ASN A 27 -5.73 0.53 -9.72
N PHE A 28 -6.00 -0.75 -10.00
CA PHE A 28 -7.30 -1.37 -9.71
C PHE A 28 -7.59 -1.45 -8.21
N ALA A 29 -6.61 -1.86 -7.40
CA ALA A 29 -6.73 -1.88 -5.94
C ALA A 29 -7.03 -0.48 -5.40
N LEU A 30 -6.30 0.52 -5.90
CA LEU A 30 -6.49 1.91 -5.54
C LEU A 30 -7.87 2.44 -5.95
N CYS A 31 -8.35 2.08 -7.15
CA CYS A 31 -9.67 2.47 -7.63
C CYS A 31 -10.77 1.97 -6.69
N HIS A 32 -10.76 0.68 -6.33
CA HIS A 32 -11.71 0.13 -5.36
C HIS A 32 -11.61 0.81 -3.99
N HIS A 33 -10.41 1.10 -3.50
CA HIS A 33 -10.24 1.80 -2.23
C HIS A 33 -10.85 3.22 -2.29
N LEU A 34 -10.63 3.96 -3.37
CA LEU A 34 -11.21 5.29 -3.57
C LEU A 34 -12.74 5.24 -3.74
N MET A 35 -13.28 4.22 -4.41
CA MET A 35 -14.72 3.99 -4.51
C MET A 35 -15.33 3.73 -3.13
N ALA A 36 -14.71 2.89 -2.31
CA ALA A 36 -15.13 2.65 -0.93
C ALA A 36 -15.17 3.93 -0.08
N LEU A 37 -14.21 4.84 -0.26
CA LEU A 37 -14.17 6.12 0.47
C LEU A 37 -15.28 7.09 0.05
N ARG A 38 -15.82 6.93 -1.17
CA ARG A 38 -16.90 7.78 -1.72
C ARG A 38 -18.28 7.14 -1.61
N ALA A 39 -18.36 5.85 -1.29
CA ALA A 39 -19.61 5.11 -1.18
C ALA A 39 -20.46 5.64 -0.01
N ALA A 40 -21.72 5.98 -0.31
CA ALA A 40 -22.70 6.34 0.70
C ALA A 40 -23.30 5.10 1.37
N ASP A 41 -23.45 4.01 0.61
CA ASP A 41 -23.99 2.75 1.10
C ASP A 41 -22.91 1.88 1.79
N TYR A 42 -23.29 1.26 2.90
CA TYR A 42 -22.38 0.43 3.69
C TYR A 42 -21.95 -0.84 2.94
N LYS A 43 -22.87 -1.48 2.21
CA LYS A 43 -22.58 -2.71 1.47
C LYS A 43 -21.60 -2.42 0.34
N ASP A 44 -21.85 -1.38 -0.45
CA ASP A 44 -20.94 -0.96 -1.53
C ASP A 44 -19.56 -0.61 -0.99
N LYS A 45 -19.50 0.12 0.14
CA LYS A 45 -18.24 0.42 0.83
C LYS A 45 -17.51 -0.85 1.24
N HIS A 46 -18.21 -1.79 1.89
CA HIS A 46 -17.62 -3.02 2.40
C HIS A 46 -17.07 -3.90 1.26
N GLU A 47 -17.83 -4.07 0.19
CA GLU A 47 -17.42 -4.86 -0.98
C GLU A 47 -16.18 -4.26 -1.66
N ASN A 48 -16.17 -2.93 -1.86
CA ASN A 48 -15.02 -2.26 -2.44
C ASN A 48 -13.77 -2.35 -1.55
N LEU A 49 -13.91 -2.26 -0.22
CA LEU A 49 -12.78 -2.48 0.70
C LEU A 49 -12.20 -3.89 0.59
N LEU A 50 -13.07 -4.92 0.50
CA LEU A 50 -12.61 -6.30 0.35
C LEU A 50 -11.88 -6.53 -0.98
N GLN A 51 -12.37 -5.96 -2.10
CA GLN A 51 -11.71 -6.06 -3.39
C GLN A 51 -10.35 -5.36 -3.39
N ALA A 52 -10.28 -4.13 -2.86
CA ALA A 52 -9.04 -3.40 -2.72
C ALA A 52 -8.00 -4.19 -1.91
N LEU A 53 -8.42 -4.75 -0.76
CA LEU A 53 -7.54 -5.54 0.10
C LEU A 53 -7.01 -6.78 -0.61
N LYS A 54 -7.90 -7.55 -1.26
CA LYS A 54 -7.53 -8.76 -2.01
C LYS A 54 -6.47 -8.46 -3.08
N LEU A 55 -6.61 -7.33 -3.79
CA LEU A 55 -5.67 -6.93 -4.83
C LEU A 55 -4.33 -6.48 -4.23
N TYR A 56 -4.32 -5.71 -3.14
CA TYR A 56 -3.08 -5.35 -2.45
C TYR A 56 -2.34 -6.57 -1.89
N GLU A 57 -3.05 -7.53 -1.31
CA GLU A 57 -2.46 -8.79 -0.81
C GLU A 57 -1.89 -9.63 -1.94
N ALA A 58 -2.60 -9.70 -3.08
CA ALA A 58 -2.10 -10.38 -4.27
C ALA A 58 -0.79 -9.75 -4.78
N LEU A 59 -0.68 -8.42 -4.76
CA LEU A 59 0.55 -7.72 -5.15
C LEU A 59 1.72 -8.01 -4.22
N VAL A 60 1.49 -8.07 -2.91
CA VAL A 60 2.52 -8.42 -1.92
C VAL A 60 2.97 -9.88 -2.06
N ALA A 61 2.04 -10.76 -2.45
CA ALA A 61 2.32 -12.18 -2.66
C ALA A 61 2.96 -12.50 -4.02
N LEU A 62 3.02 -11.56 -4.96
CA LEU A 62 3.67 -11.79 -6.25
C LEU A 62 5.16 -12.06 -6.02
N PRO A 63 5.69 -13.22 -6.48
CA PRO A 63 7.10 -13.51 -6.37
C PRO A 63 7.90 -12.43 -7.09
N MET A 64 8.71 -11.69 -6.34
CA MET A 64 9.71 -10.77 -6.87
C MET A 64 10.93 -11.59 -7.34
N GLU A 65 10.71 -12.54 -8.24
CA GLU A 65 11.79 -13.32 -8.85
C GLU A 65 12.32 -12.60 -10.10
N GLY A 66 13.55 -12.07 -10.00
CA GLY A 66 14.27 -11.41 -11.11
C GLY A 66 14.80 -10.01 -10.76
N THR A 67 15.06 -9.20 -11.78
CA THR A 67 15.50 -7.79 -11.69
C THR A 67 14.35 -6.80 -11.42
N PHE A 68 13.13 -7.31 -11.25
CA PHE A 68 11.94 -6.52 -10.98
C PHE A 68 11.97 -5.92 -9.57
N GLN A 69 12.43 -4.67 -9.48
CA GLN A 69 12.44 -3.90 -8.24
C GLN A 69 11.26 -2.92 -8.24
N ILE A 70 10.35 -3.09 -7.28
CA ILE A 70 9.30 -2.10 -7.01
C ILE A 70 9.95 -0.98 -6.21
N GLU A 71 9.72 0.28 -6.61
CA GLU A 71 10.17 1.43 -5.83
C GLU A 71 9.60 1.36 -4.40
N THR A 72 10.46 1.63 -3.42
CA THR A 72 10.14 1.59 -1.98
C THR A 72 8.86 2.36 -1.65
N THR A 73 8.64 3.51 -2.30
CA THR A 73 7.41 4.33 -2.21
C THR A 73 6.13 3.52 -2.46
N TYR A 74 6.11 2.67 -3.48
CA TYR A 74 4.92 1.90 -3.83
C TYR A 74 4.71 0.72 -2.91
N PHE A 75 5.79 0.09 -2.44
CA PHE A 75 5.70 -0.94 -1.42
C PHE A 75 5.13 -0.38 -0.11
N MET A 76 5.62 0.79 0.32
CA MET A 76 5.04 1.54 1.44
C MET A 76 3.57 1.91 1.19
N ALA A 77 3.22 2.37 -0.01
CA ALA A 77 1.85 2.68 -0.36
C ALA A 77 0.89 1.48 -0.18
N MET A 78 1.30 0.28 -0.60
CA MET A 78 0.52 -0.95 -0.42
C MET A 78 0.31 -1.27 1.06
N ILE A 79 1.39 -1.30 1.86
CA ILE A 79 1.29 -1.61 3.30
C ILE A 79 0.42 -0.57 4.03
N ASN A 80 0.62 0.72 3.76
CA ASN A 80 -0.17 1.80 4.40
C ASN A 80 -1.66 1.70 4.05
N ASN A 81 -1.97 1.43 2.78
CA ASN A 81 -3.35 1.32 2.32
C ASN A 81 -4.01 0.05 2.87
N SER A 82 -3.32 -1.09 2.91
CA SER A 82 -3.81 -2.31 3.56
C SER A 82 -4.08 -2.09 5.04
N ALA A 83 -3.17 -1.45 5.79
CA ALA A 83 -3.37 -1.14 7.20
C ALA A 83 -4.66 -0.31 7.43
N GLN A 84 -4.88 0.69 6.58
CA GLN A 84 -6.09 1.52 6.64
C GLN A 84 -7.35 0.72 6.31
N ILE A 85 -7.33 -0.12 5.28
CA ILE A 85 -8.48 -0.95 4.92
C ILE A 85 -8.81 -1.93 6.05
N TYR A 86 -7.82 -2.57 6.64
CA TYR A 86 -8.01 -3.44 7.80
C TYR A 86 -8.68 -2.71 8.97
N GLN A 87 -8.29 -1.46 9.23
CA GLN A 87 -8.94 -0.64 10.25
C GLN A 87 -10.41 -0.34 9.89
N MET A 88 -10.69 0.00 8.64
CA MET A 88 -12.05 0.27 8.15
C MET A 88 -12.94 -0.98 8.14
N LEU A 89 -12.36 -2.17 8.03
CA LEU A 89 -13.03 -3.46 8.13
C LEU A 89 -13.14 -3.99 9.57
N HIS A 90 -12.81 -3.17 10.58
CA HIS A 90 -12.81 -3.55 12.00
C HIS A 90 -11.91 -4.76 12.31
N ARG A 91 -10.75 -4.83 11.66
CA ARG A 91 -9.71 -5.86 11.82
C ARG A 91 -8.42 -5.26 12.42
N PRO A 92 -8.44 -4.80 13.69
CA PRO A 92 -7.38 -3.98 14.27
C PRO A 92 -6.04 -4.74 14.42
N ARG A 93 -6.08 -6.07 14.62
CA ARG A 93 -4.85 -6.88 14.74
C ARG A 93 -4.04 -6.86 13.44
N GLN A 94 -4.69 -7.10 12.30
CA GLN A 94 -4.03 -7.03 10.99
C GLN A 94 -3.60 -5.61 10.64
N ALA A 95 -4.41 -4.60 10.98
CA ALA A 95 -4.05 -3.20 10.80
C ALA A 95 -2.77 -2.83 11.57
N LYS A 96 -2.66 -3.30 12.82
CA LYS A 96 -1.46 -3.12 13.64
C LYS A 96 -0.26 -3.83 13.03
N GLN A 97 -0.40 -5.09 12.63
CA GLN A 97 0.68 -5.85 12.01
C GLN A 97 1.25 -5.12 10.77
N HIS A 98 0.39 -4.58 9.90
CA HIS A 98 0.84 -3.81 8.74
C HIS A 98 1.46 -2.46 9.15
N SER A 99 0.96 -1.81 10.21
CA SER A 99 1.55 -0.57 10.72
C SER A 99 2.94 -0.81 11.31
N ASP A 100 3.13 -1.91 12.03
CA ASP A 100 4.42 -2.30 12.60
C ASP A 100 5.42 -2.70 11.49
N GLN A 101 4.97 -3.40 10.44
CA GLN A 101 5.76 -3.65 9.23
C GLN A 101 6.19 -2.35 8.54
N MET A 102 5.27 -1.38 8.40
CA MET A 102 5.57 -0.07 7.85
C MET A 102 6.62 0.66 8.69
N LEU A 103 6.50 0.66 10.01
CA LEU A 103 7.49 1.29 10.90
C LEU A 103 8.88 0.67 10.73
N SER A 104 8.98 -0.66 10.69
CA SER A 104 10.25 -1.34 10.45
C SER A 104 10.87 -0.94 9.11
N LEU A 105 10.06 -0.87 8.05
CA LEU A 105 10.53 -0.44 6.73
C LEU A 105 11.02 1.01 6.73
N LEU A 106 10.26 1.92 7.35
CA LEU A 106 10.66 3.33 7.49
C LEU A 106 11.97 3.48 8.27
N MET A 107 12.17 2.69 9.33
CA MET A 107 13.41 2.70 10.11
C MET A 107 14.62 2.24 9.28
N VAL A 108 14.45 1.19 8.47
CA VAL A 108 15.51 0.72 7.55
C VAL A 108 15.81 1.79 6.50
N THR A 109 14.79 2.38 5.88
CA THR A 109 14.97 3.46 4.89
C THR A 109 15.71 4.68 5.47
N ILE A 110 15.46 5.03 6.74
CA ILE A 110 16.23 6.09 7.44
C ILE A 110 17.67 5.67 7.65
N GLN A 111 17.90 4.43 8.12
CA GLN A 111 19.24 3.91 8.39
C GLN A 111 20.12 3.86 7.14
N GLU A 112 19.55 3.51 5.99
CA GLU A 112 20.25 3.49 4.70
C GLU A 112 20.41 4.88 4.07
N GLY A 113 19.87 5.93 4.68
CA GLY A 113 19.93 7.31 4.15
C GLY A 113 19.04 7.53 2.92
N GLU A 114 18.05 6.69 2.71
CA GLU A 114 17.15 6.71 1.54
C GLU A 114 15.84 7.46 1.79
N ALA A 115 15.64 8.04 2.98
CA ALA A 115 14.39 8.69 3.36
C ALA A 115 13.96 9.79 2.36
N ASP A 116 14.91 10.59 1.88
CA ASP A 116 14.66 11.67 0.91
C ASP A 116 14.32 11.17 -0.50
N THR A 117 14.56 9.90 -0.79
CA THR A 117 14.23 9.27 -2.09
C THR A 117 12.79 8.79 -2.16
N VAL A 118 12.10 8.70 -1.01
CA VAL A 118 10.73 8.19 -0.91
C VAL A 118 9.74 9.36 -0.94
N ASP A 119 8.97 9.45 -2.03
CA ASP A 119 7.90 10.46 -2.14
C ASP A 119 6.83 10.23 -1.05
N GLY A 120 6.59 11.28 -0.24
CA GLY A 120 5.61 11.24 0.83
C GLY A 120 6.03 10.46 2.09
N PHE A 121 7.33 10.26 2.31
CA PHE A 121 7.90 9.58 3.49
C PHE A 121 7.26 10.01 4.82
N ASP A 122 7.21 11.33 5.10
CA ASP A 122 6.59 11.88 6.32
C ASP A 122 5.13 11.47 6.49
N GLY A 123 4.40 11.39 5.37
CA GLY A 123 3.02 10.93 5.34
C GLY A 123 2.89 9.46 5.74
N PHE A 124 3.83 8.60 5.32
CA PHE A 124 3.87 7.21 5.75
C PHE A 124 4.21 7.09 7.24
N LEU A 125 5.22 7.82 7.72
CA LEU A 125 5.64 7.83 9.11
C LEU A 125 4.52 8.28 10.07
N LEU A 126 3.86 9.40 9.75
CA LEU A 126 2.73 9.90 10.55
C LEU A 126 1.58 8.89 10.62
N ASN A 127 1.27 8.24 9.50
CA ASN A 127 0.18 7.27 9.43
C ASN A 127 0.51 5.99 10.22
N ALA A 128 1.75 5.50 10.13
CA ALA A 128 2.18 4.29 10.82
C ALA A 128 2.23 4.49 12.34
N THR A 129 2.87 5.58 12.79
CA THR A 129 2.98 5.92 14.23
C THR A 129 1.62 6.10 14.89
N ARG A 130 0.70 6.84 14.26
CA ARG A 130 -0.67 7.03 14.77
C ARG A 130 -1.41 5.71 14.98
N ARG A 131 -1.27 4.75 14.06
CA ARG A 131 -2.00 3.47 14.13
C ARG A 131 -1.36 2.47 15.09
N SER A 132 -0.04 2.42 15.17
CA SER A 132 0.63 1.55 16.15
C SER A 132 0.37 2.00 17.58
N LEU A 133 0.23 3.32 17.83
CA LEU A 133 -0.11 3.85 19.15
C LEU A 133 -1.60 3.70 19.50
N ALA A 134 -2.50 3.78 18.52
CA ALA A 134 -3.95 3.69 18.75
C ALA A 134 -4.46 2.30 19.20
N VAL A 135 -3.63 1.26 19.13
CA VAL A 135 -3.96 -0.11 19.56
C VAL A 135 -3.37 -0.44 20.95
N ALA A 136 -2.55 0.47 21.52
CA ALA A 136 -1.96 0.32 22.84
C ALA A 136 -2.78 0.97 23.98
N ALA A 137 -3.86 1.68 23.63
CA ALA A 137 -4.82 2.33 24.54
C ALA A 137 -6.15 1.59 24.52
#